data_AF-A0A8J7E6R8-F1
#
_entry.id   AF-A0A8J7E6R8-F1
#
_cell.length_a   1.000
_cell.length_b   1.000
_cell.length_c   1.000
_cell.angle_alpha   90.00
_cell.angle_beta   90.00
_cell.angle_gamma   90.00
#
_symmetry.space_group_name_H-M   'P 1'
#
loop_
_entity.id
_entity.type
_entity.pdbx_description
1 polymer ?
#
loop_
_entity_poly.entity_id
_entity_poly.type
_entity_poly.pdbx_seq_one_letter_code
_entity_poly.pdbx_strand_id
1 'polypeptide(L)'
;MDPITVATIALTLIATKATEKIGENLGEGVIASTKNLLEILRKKSPDTVKRLESGANAPYVIDAEIIEEVQRVSEAEPEVQEALNATAQAMQHQFGSVINQGKLAEKIGFVIQGGYNTVKIEKFEL
;
A
#
# COMPACT_ATOMS: atom_id res chain seq x y z
N MET A 1 12.61 -1.02 -1.04
CA MET A 1 11.20 -1.48 -1.14
C MET A 1 10.70 -1.08 -2.52
N ASP A 2 9.84 -1.89 -3.15
CA ASP A 2 9.28 -1.54 -4.46
C ASP A 2 8.28 -0.36 -4.37
N PRO A 3 8.15 0.47 -5.42
CA PRO A 3 7.18 1.57 -5.48
C PRO A 3 5.73 1.18 -5.19
N ILE A 4 5.25 0.03 -5.69
CA ILE A 4 3.86 -0.41 -5.52
C ILE A 4 3.57 -0.70 -4.05
N THR A 5 4.50 -1.37 -3.37
CA THR A 5 4.42 -1.67 -1.94
C THR A 5 4.34 -0.37 -1.13
N VAL A 6 5.17 0.63 -1.44
CA VAL A 6 5.17 1.93 -0.76
C VAL A 6 3.83 2.65 -0.93
N ALA A 7 3.29 2.68 -2.15
CA ALA A 7 2.02 3.34 -2.43
C ALA A 7 0.83 2.60 -1.79
N THR A 8 0.86 1.27 -1.76
CA THR A 8 -0.14 0.44 -1.08
C THR A 8 -0.17 0.69 0.43
N ILE A 9 0.98 0.99 1.04
CA ILE A 9 1.04 1.42 2.45
C ILE A 9 0.29 2.72 2.67
N ALA A 10 0.62 3.75 1.90
CA ALA A 10 -0.07 5.03 1.99
C ALA A 10 -1.58 4.85 1.79
N LEU A 11 -1.96 4.08 0.77
CA LEU A 11 -3.34 3.75 0.45
C LEU A 11 -4.08 3.07 1.62
N THR A 12 -3.46 2.07 2.24
CA THR A 12 -4.04 1.35 3.39
C THR A 12 -4.23 2.29 4.58
N LEU A 13 -3.25 3.16 4.87
CA LEU A 13 -3.34 4.12 5.98
C LEU A 13 -4.51 5.09 5.81
N ILE A 14 -4.73 5.59 4.60
CA ILE A 14 -5.84 6.49 4.30
C ILE A 14 -7.17 5.75 4.25
N ALA A 15 -7.22 4.54 3.68
CA ALA A 15 -8.45 3.75 3.54
C ALA A 15 -8.98 3.24 4.90
N THR A 16 -8.10 2.74 5.76
CA THR A 16 -8.46 2.18 7.08
C THR A 16 -8.84 3.24 8.11
N LYS A 17 -8.75 4.53 7.77
CA LYS A 17 -8.94 5.67 8.69
C LYS A 17 -8.10 5.56 9.97
N ALA A 18 -6.97 4.85 9.95
CA ALA A 18 -5.94 4.87 11.00
C ALA A 18 -5.24 6.25 11.13
N THR A 19 -5.85 7.28 10.53
CA THR A 19 -5.34 8.62 10.27
C THR A 19 -5.21 9.49 11.51
N GLU A 20 -5.82 9.14 12.64
CA GLU A 20 -5.80 9.99 13.84
C GLU A 20 -4.41 10.15 14.48
N LYS A 21 -3.48 9.21 14.25
CA LYS A 21 -2.06 9.35 14.66
C LYS A 21 -1.06 9.25 13.52
N ILE A 22 -1.39 8.47 12.48
CA ILE A 22 -0.46 8.21 11.37
C ILE A 22 -0.60 9.28 10.27
N GLY A 23 -1.80 9.85 10.13
CA GLY A 23 -2.07 10.95 9.19
C GLY A 23 -1.29 12.21 9.51
N GLU A 24 -0.95 12.46 10.78
CA GLU A 24 -0.12 13.59 11.22
C GLU A 24 1.31 13.53 10.66
N ASN A 25 1.82 12.33 10.39
CA ASN A 25 3.17 12.13 9.85
C ASN A 25 3.21 12.07 8.31
N LEU A 26 2.06 12.11 7.64
CA LEU A 26 1.96 12.17 6.18
C LEU A 26 1.81 13.62 5.73
N GLY A 27 2.64 14.06 4.79
CA GLY A 27 2.55 15.38 4.21
C GLY A 27 1.35 15.51 3.27
N GLU A 28 0.89 16.74 3.05
CA GLU A 28 -0.28 17.03 2.22
C GLU A 28 -0.18 16.45 0.80
N GLY A 29 1.01 16.43 0.19
CA GLY A 29 1.24 15.83 -1.13
C GLY A 29 1.02 14.31 -1.16
N VAL A 30 1.44 13.60 -0.11
CA VAL A 30 1.17 12.16 0.04
C VAL A 30 -0.32 11.94 0.27
N ILE A 31 -0.95 12.73 1.15
CA ILE A 31 -2.39 12.61 1.43
C ILE A 31 -3.21 12.85 0.16
N ALA A 32 -2.91 13.91 -0.60
CA ALA A 32 -3.64 14.26 -1.82
C ALA A 32 -3.50 13.18 -2.91
N SER A 33 -2.27 12.76 -3.22
CA SER A 33 -2.01 11.71 -4.21
C SER A 33 -2.67 10.39 -3.82
N THR A 34 -2.61 10.02 -2.54
CA THR A 34 -3.23 8.79 -2.03
C THR A 34 -4.75 8.83 -2.07
N LYS A 35 -5.38 9.98 -1.75
CA LYS A 35 -6.83 10.16 -1.88
C LYS A 35 -7.27 10.00 -3.33
N ASN A 36 -6.54 10.60 -4.28
CA ASN A 36 -6.81 10.43 -5.70
C ASN A 36 -6.69 8.96 -6.13
N LEU A 37 -5.63 8.26 -5.71
CA LEU A 37 -5.49 6.82 -5.93
C LEU A 37 -6.67 6.02 -5.36
N LEU A 38 -7.09 6.32 -4.13
CA LEU A 38 -8.24 5.66 -3.49
C LEU A 38 -9.54 5.89 -4.28
N GLU A 39 -9.78 7.09 -4.79
CA GLU A 39 -10.95 7.41 -5.59
C GLU A 39 -10.95 6.68 -6.94
N ILE A 40 -9.81 6.64 -7.63
CA ILE A 40 -9.65 5.90 -8.89
C ILE A 40 -9.84 4.41 -8.63
N LEU A 41 -9.20 3.87 -7.60
CA LEU A 41 -9.32 2.47 -7.23
C LEU A 41 -10.75 2.12 -6.84
N ARG A 42 -11.48 3.00 -6.14
CA ARG A 42 -12.90 2.78 -5.82
C ARG A 42 -13.79 2.71 -7.06
N LYS A 43 -13.45 3.45 -8.12
CA LYS A 43 -14.18 3.41 -9.40
C LYS A 43 -13.88 2.15 -10.21
N LYS A 44 -12.62 1.71 -10.23
CA LYS A 44 -12.17 0.59 -11.07
C LYS A 44 -12.24 -0.77 -10.39
N SER A 45 -11.93 -0.82 -9.09
CA SER A 45 -11.95 -2.02 -8.26
C SER A 45 -12.52 -1.71 -6.86
N PRO A 46 -13.86 -1.54 -6.74
CA PRO A 46 -14.50 -1.25 -5.45
C PRO A 46 -14.28 -2.36 -4.42
N ASP A 47 -14.14 -3.62 -4.84
CA ASP A 47 -13.90 -4.75 -3.94
C ASP A 47 -12.49 -4.71 -3.33
N THR A 48 -11.48 -4.26 -4.07
CA THR A 48 -10.14 -4.01 -3.52
C THR A 48 -10.18 -2.93 -2.44
N VAL A 49 -10.97 -1.88 -2.64
CA VAL A 49 -11.15 -0.82 -1.63
C VAL A 49 -11.83 -1.36 -0.37
N LYS A 50 -12.89 -2.18 -0.50
CA LYS A 50 -13.53 -2.80 0.68
C LYS A 50 -12.56 -3.66 1.47
N ARG A 51 -11.68 -4.38 0.79
CA ARG A 51 -10.64 -5.19 1.44
C ARG A 51 -9.59 -4.35 2.13
N LEU A 52 -9.13 -3.26 1.50
CA LEU A 52 -8.23 -2.29 2.13
C LEU A 52 -8.86 -1.72 3.41
N GLU A 53 -10.15 -1.36 3.36
CA GLU A 53 -10.90 -0.86 4.52
C GLU A 53 -11.08 -1.94 5.61
N SER A 54 -11.21 -3.21 5.22
CA SER A 54 -11.39 -4.35 6.13
C SER A 54 -10.08 -4.88 6.74
N GLY A 55 -8.93 -4.62 6.09
CA GLY A 55 -7.60 -5.01 6.54
C GLY A 55 -7.12 -4.29 7.82
N ALA A 56 -7.90 -3.33 8.32
CA ALA A 56 -7.59 -2.49 9.50
C ALA A 56 -7.41 -3.23 10.83
N ASN A 57 -7.65 -4.55 10.89
CA ASN A 57 -7.58 -5.32 12.14
C ASN A 57 -6.17 -5.36 12.77
N ALA A 58 -5.13 -4.97 12.04
CA ALA A 58 -3.80 -4.70 12.58
C ALA A 58 -3.32 -3.31 12.09
N PRO A 59 -3.22 -2.29 12.95
CA PRO A 59 -2.91 -0.91 12.56
C PRO A 59 -1.53 -0.71 11.93
N TYR A 60 -0.70 -1.75 11.89
CA TYR A 60 0.69 -1.71 11.48
C TYR A 60 1.13 -2.90 10.62
N VAL A 61 0.18 -3.61 9.99
CA VAL A 61 0.49 -4.76 9.12
C VAL A 61 -0.37 -4.69 7.86
N ILE A 62 0.28 -4.69 6.70
CA ILE A 62 -0.39 -4.91 5.41
C ILE A 62 -0.16 -6.35 5.00
N ASP A 63 -1.26 -7.02 4.67
CA ASP A 63 -1.23 -8.34 4.08
C ASP A 63 -0.61 -8.28 2.67
N ALA A 64 0.28 -9.21 2.37
CA ALA A 64 0.89 -9.32 1.05
C ALA A 64 -0.17 -9.51 -0.04
N GLU A 65 -1.30 -10.16 0.28
CA GLU A 65 -2.42 -10.36 -0.65
C GLU A 65 -3.06 -9.03 -1.10
N ILE A 66 -3.02 -7.99 -0.26
CA ILE A 66 -3.48 -6.64 -0.61
C ILE A 66 -2.53 -6.01 -1.62
N ILE A 67 -1.21 -6.17 -1.43
CA ILE A 67 -0.21 -5.64 -2.36
C ILE A 67 -0.35 -6.33 -3.72
N GLU A 68 -0.48 -7.66 -3.74
CA GLU A 68 -0.67 -8.41 -4.99
C GLU A 68 -1.96 -8.03 -5.71
N GLU A 69 -3.05 -7.77 -4.98
CA GLU A 69 -4.28 -7.32 -5.64
C GLU A 69 -4.15 -5.92 -6.22
N VAL A 70 -3.61 -4.96 -5.45
CA VAL A 70 -3.39 -3.60 -5.95
C VAL A 70 -2.47 -3.62 -7.18
N GLN A 71 -1.46 -4.49 -7.18
CA GLN A 71 -0.62 -4.74 -8.35
C GLN A 71 -1.43 -5.26 -9.54
N ARG A 72 -2.23 -6.33 -9.37
CA ARG A 72 -3.06 -6.89 -10.44
C ARG A 72 -4.02 -5.86 -11.05
N VAL A 73 -4.67 -5.05 -10.20
CA VAL A 73 -5.56 -3.97 -10.69
C VAL A 73 -4.75 -2.93 -11.45
N SER A 74 -3.57 -2.56 -10.97
CA SER A 74 -2.70 -1.58 -11.66
C SER A 74 -2.20 -2.07 -13.01
N GLU A 75 -1.94 -3.38 -13.16
CA GLU A 75 -1.53 -3.97 -14.42
C GLU A 75 -2.68 -3.99 -15.44
N ALA A 76 -3.93 -4.10 -14.97
CA ALA A 76 -5.12 -4.08 -15.80
C ALA A 76 -5.62 -2.66 -16.13
N GLU A 77 -5.42 -1.71 -15.22
CA GLU A 77 -6.01 -0.36 -15.28
C GLU A 77 -4.91 0.72 -15.27
N PRO A 78 -4.58 1.33 -16.43
CA PRO A 78 -3.50 2.32 -16.55
C PRO A 78 -3.67 3.53 -15.63
N GLU A 79 -4.92 3.97 -15.39
CA GLU A 79 -5.22 5.07 -14.45
C GLU A 79 -4.85 4.72 -13.00
N VAL A 80 -5.02 3.45 -12.61
CA VAL A 80 -4.61 2.97 -11.29
C VAL A 80 -3.09 2.92 -11.19
N GLN A 81 -2.42 2.47 -12.25
CA GLN A 81 -0.95 2.44 -12.33
C GLN A 81 -0.34 3.85 -12.21
N GLU A 82 -0.87 4.82 -12.94
CA GLU A 82 -0.39 6.20 -12.89
C GLU A 82 -0.57 6.79 -11.48
N ALA A 83 -1.73 6.59 -10.87
CA ALA A 83 -2.00 7.06 -9.52
C ALA A 83 -1.10 6.38 -8.47
N LEU A 84 -0.81 5.08 -8.61
CA LEU A 84 0.14 4.36 -7.76
C LEU A 84 1.55 4.96 -7.86
N ASN A 85 2.02 5.21 -9.09
CA ASN A 85 3.33 5.81 -9.32
C ASN A 85 3.41 7.23 -8.73
N ALA A 86 2.34 8.02 -8.82
CA ALA A 86 2.27 9.35 -8.23
C ALA A 86 2.34 9.28 -6.69
N THR A 87 1.61 8.36 -6.06
CA THR A 87 1.67 8.14 -4.61
C THR A 87 3.06 7.65 -4.17
N ALA A 88 3.67 6.71 -4.89
CA ALA A 88 5.02 6.24 -4.60
C ALA A 88 6.06 7.37 -4.68
N GLN A 89 5.96 8.23 -5.69
CA GLN A 89 6.82 9.40 -5.84
C GLN A 89 6.61 10.42 -4.72
N ALA A 90 5.36 10.69 -4.31
CA ALA A 90 5.08 11.58 -3.20
C ALA A 90 5.70 11.06 -1.89
N MET A 91 5.59 9.75 -1.64
CA MET A 91 6.23 9.08 -0.51
C MET A 91 7.76 9.20 -0.57
N GLN A 92 8.37 8.96 -1.74
CA GLN A 92 9.82 9.12 -1.95
C GLN A 92 10.28 10.56 -1.75
N HIS A 93 9.49 11.54 -2.17
CA HIS A 93 9.82 12.95 -1.99
C HIS A 93 9.79 13.34 -0.51
N GLN A 94 8.82 12.82 0.26
CA GLN A 94 8.72 13.10 1.69
C GLN A 94 9.75 12.35 2.54
N PHE A 95 9.98 11.07 2.24
CA PHE A 95 10.80 10.18 3.09
C PHE A 95 12.19 9.88 2.54
N GLY A 96 12.52 10.43 1.36
CA GLY A 96 13.76 10.22 0.64
C GLY A 96 13.69 9.03 -0.32
N SER A 97 14.57 9.02 -1.33
CA SER A 97 14.57 8.01 -2.40
C SER A 97 14.83 6.57 -1.94
N VAL A 98 15.44 6.39 -0.76
CA VAL A 98 15.69 5.07 -0.15
C VAL A 98 14.68 4.84 0.97
N ILE A 99 13.49 4.39 0.57
CA ILE A 99 12.46 3.91 1.49
C ILE A 99 12.69 2.42 1.78
N ASN A 100 12.88 2.10 3.06
CA ASN A 100 12.95 0.73 3.58
C ASN A 100 11.95 0.56 4.73
N GLN A 101 11.67 -0.71 5.09
CA GLN A 101 10.67 -1.03 6.13
C GLN A 101 10.99 -0.37 7.47
N GLY A 102 12.27 -0.34 7.87
CA GLY A 102 12.70 0.29 9.14
C GLY A 102 12.42 1.79 9.16
N LYS A 103 12.81 2.53 8.13
CA LYS A 103 12.56 3.98 8.02
C LYS A 103 11.06 4.31 7.97
N LEU A 104 10.26 3.47 7.32
CA LEU A 104 8.80 3.63 7.35
C LEU A 104 8.24 3.35 8.75
N ALA A 105 8.66 2.27 9.39
CA ALA A 105 8.26 1.97 10.76
C ALA A 105 8.61 3.12 11.73
N GLU A 106 9.80 3.71 11.59
CA GLU A 106 10.22 4.85 12.41
C GLU A 106 9.41 6.12 12.14
N LYS A 107 9.08 6.40 10.87
CA LYS A 107 8.46 7.69 10.49
C LYS A 107 6.94 7.69 10.52
N ILE A 108 6.31 6.56 10.21
CA ILE A 108 4.85 6.43 10.09
C ILE A 108 4.29 5.31 10.99
N GLY A 109 5.14 4.64 11.78
CA GLY A 109 4.74 3.61 12.73
C GLY A 109 4.42 2.25 12.10
N PHE A 110 4.57 2.09 10.78
CA PHE A 110 4.03 0.94 10.04
C PHE A 110 5.06 -0.15 9.73
N VAL A 111 4.70 -1.42 9.91
CA VAL A 111 5.55 -2.58 9.60
C VAL A 111 4.91 -3.39 8.46
N ILE A 112 5.71 -3.99 7.60
CA ILE A 112 5.20 -4.98 6.65
C ILE A 112 5.50 -6.36 7.23
N GLN A 113 4.48 -7.08 7.67
CA GLN A 113 4.61 -8.51 8.00
C GLN A 113 4.07 -9.32 6.84
N GLY A 114 4.96 -9.65 5.91
CA GLY A 114 4.65 -10.45 4.73
C GLY A 114 5.95 -10.89 4.09
N GLY A 115 6.50 -12.00 4.54
CA GLY A 115 7.57 -12.67 3.81
C GLY A 115 6.95 -13.32 2.57
N TYR A 116 7.56 -13.11 1.40
CA TYR A 116 7.33 -13.95 0.23
C TYR A 116 7.82 -15.37 0.54
N ASN A 117 7.07 -16.12 1.33
CA ASN A 117 7.21 -17.57 1.43
C ASN A 117 6.07 -18.18 0.63
N THR A 118 6.21 -18.15 -0.71
CA THR A 118 5.61 -19.22 -1.49
C THR A 118 6.41 -20.48 -1.16
N VAL A 119 6.07 -21.15 -0.07
CA VAL A 119 6.39 -22.57 0.04
C VAL A 119 5.53 -23.26 -1.01
N LYS A 120 6.00 -23.30 -2.26
CA LYS A 120 5.58 -24.32 -3.20
C LYS A 120 6.15 -25.63 -2.65
N ILE A 121 5.36 -26.31 -1.82
CA ILE A 121 5.57 -27.74 -1.62
C ILE A 121 5.10 -28.38 -2.92
N GLU A 122 6.02 -28.47 -3.90
CA GLU A 122 5.85 -29.43 -4.97
C GLU A 122 5.81 -30.80 -4.29
N LYS A 123 4.62 -31.40 -4.34
CA LYS A 123 4.30 -32.73 -3.86
C LYS A 123 5.35 -33.68 -4.47
N PHE A 124 6.30 -34.15 -3.67
CA PHE A 124 7.13 -35.29 -4.06
C PHE A 124 6.19 -36.50 -4.13
N GLU A 125 5.72 -36.82 -5.33
CA GLU A 125 5.18 -38.13 -5.63
C GLU A 125 6.30 -39.03 -6.16
N LEU A 126 6.40 -40.19 -5.50
CA LEU A 126 7.18 -41.41 -5.76
C LEU A 126 8.59 -41.50 -5.18
#